data_AF-A0A4Z0Z6G0-F1
#
_entry.id   AF-A0A4Z0Z6G0-F1
#
_cell.length_a   1.000
_cell.length_b   1.000
_cell.length_c   1.000
_cell.angle_alpha   90.00
_cell.angle_beta   90.00
_cell.angle_gamma   90.00
#
_symmetry.space_group_name_H-M   'P 1'
#
loop_
_entity.id
_entity.type
_entity.pdbx_description
1 polymer ?
#
loop_
_entity_poly.entity_id
_entity_poly.type
_entity_poly.pdbx_seq_one_letter_code
_entity_poly.pdbx_strand_id
1 'polypeptide(L)'
;MRSKSSSKSICESKQHLCREFAGKQSRQKRKHDDEDHKDIQAKRTKTIEPDDGASNISVEDVFDLVSFSALKSICAKLLDDKTASGAKFREELLSCTQDILAHSRTEAKREKNAIITAAKTAIHELVEKAVTEAKGKADCDDWPTALYPLLPRIKALRNCGSLAGGPESAWGALIQVAASCIYEWDGGYVRTYGFGETDCDEFHDAVDKLMLSICEAQKQDGKISWLQDSRREEIWDLQEQAKDDHNKPSTYRYQKTLEFLEFLE
;
A
#
# COMPACT_ATOMS: atom_id res chain seq x y z
N MET A 1 0.54 29.22 56.10
CA MET A 1 1.54 28.19 55.76
C MET A 1 1.11 27.57 54.44
N ARG A 2 1.72 27.97 53.31
CA ARG A 2 2.78 27.24 52.56
C ARG A 2 2.33 25.80 52.25
N SER A 3 2.23 25.32 51.02
CA SER A 3 3.01 25.59 49.81
C SER A 3 2.20 25.29 48.54
N LYS A 4 2.24 26.20 47.56
CA LYS A 4 1.88 25.95 46.16
C LYS A 4 3.16 25.56 45.43
N SER A 5 3.16 24.43 44.73
CA SER A 5 4.24 24.04 43.83
C SER A 5 3.76 24.12 42.39
N SER A 6 4.45 24.99 41.66
CA SER A 6 4.29 25.36 40.26
C SER A 6 5.04 24.37 39.37
N SER A 7 4.41 23.92 38.28
CA SER A 7 5.11 23.39 37.11
C SER A 7 4.39 23.85 35.83
N LYS A 8 4.61 25.13 35.50
CA LYS A 8 4.54 25.64 34.12
C LYS A 8 5.89 25.35 33.43
N SER A 9 5.89 25.35 32.10
CA SER A 9 7.03 25.29 31.17
C SER A 9 7.53 23.89 30.81
N ILE A 10 7.06 23.38 29.65
CA ILE A 10 7.83 23.23 28.39
C ILE A 10 6.81 22.74 27.34
N CYS A 11 6.25 23.68 26.56
CA CYS A 11 5.42 23.38 25.40
C CYS A 11 5.74 24.44 24.35
N GLU A 12 6.90 24.29 23.71
CA GLU A 12 7.33 25.11 22.59
C GLU A 12 8.47 24.35 21.89
N SER A 13 8.13 23.64 20.81
CA SER A 13 8.99 23.28 19.67
C SER A 13 8.39 22.07 18.94
N LYS A 14 7.45 22.33 18.01
CA LYS A 14 7.12 21.46 16.86
C LYS A 14 6.00 22.08 15.98
N GLN A 15 6.13 23.36 15.66
CA GLN A 15 5.34 24.00 14.60
C GLN A 15 6.31 24.66 13.62
N HIS A 16 6.86 23.88 12.69
CA HIS A 16 7.35 24.33 11.40
C HIS A 16 7.71 23.07 10.60
N LEU A 17 6.85 22.70 9.65
CA LEU A 17 7.02 21.75 8.52
C LEU A 17 5.71 20.98 8.24
N CYS A 18 4.64 21.69 7.89
CA CYS A 18 3.46 21.13 7.22
C CYS A 18 2.57 22.25 6.63
N ARG A 19 3.18 23.22 5.95
CA ARG A 19 2.47 24.19 5.11
C ARG A 19 3.36 24.48 3.92
N GLU A 20 3.13 23.75 2.83
CA GLU A 20 3.28 24.19 1.43
C GLU A 20 3.21 22.98 0.50
N PHE A 21 2.03 22.36 0.31
CA PHE A 21 1.71 21.61 -0.91
C PHE A 21 0.19 21.51 -1.05
N ALA A 22 -0.47 22.66 -1.12
CA ALA A 22 -1.86 22.76 -1.54
C ALA A 22 -2.06 24.10 -2.24
N GLY A 23 -1.81 24.16 -3.54
CA GLY A 23 -2.08 25.36 -4.31
C GLY A 23 -1.69 25.26 -5.77
N LYS A 24 -2.71 25.21 -6.62
CA LYS A 24 -2.74 25.57 -8.05
C LYS A 24 -2.47 24.45 -9.05
N GLN A 25 -3.53 23.68 -9.35
CA GLN A 25 -3.87 23.40 -10.75
C GLN A 25 -5.38 23.50 -10.95
N SER A 26 -5.82 24.62 -11.53
CA SER A 26 -7.05 24.62 -12.33
C SER A 26 -7.09 25.84 -13.24
N ARG A 27 -7.61 25.60 -14.44
CA ARG A 27 -7.91 26.51 -15.56
C ARG A 27 -6.79 26.79 -16.55
N GLN A 28 -6.84 26.09 -17.69
CA GLN A 28 -7.21 26.75 -18.95
C GLN A 28 -7.75 25.76 -19.98
N LYS A 29 -8.90 26.12 -20.55
CA LYS A 29 -9.61 25.42 -21.63
C LYS A 29 -9.60 26.36 -22.85
N ARG A 30 -9.36 25.76 -24.03
CA ARG A 30 -9.66 26.23 -25.40
C ARG A 30 -8.84 27.40 -25.96
N LYS A 31 -8.18 27.16 -27.11
CA LYS A 31 -8.74 27.49 -28.43
C LYS A 31 -8.08 26.66 -29.53
N HIS A 32 -8.92 26.29 -30.48
CA HIS A 32 -8.68 25.61 -31.75
C HIS A 32 -8.73 26.72 -32.81
N ASP A 33 -7.80 26.72 -33.76
CA ASP A 33 -7.97 27.26 -35.11
C ASP A 33 -6.94 26.57 -36.03
N ASP A 34 -7.42 26.10 -37.16
CA ASP A 34 -6.70 25.47 -38.27
C ASP A 34 -5.91 26.50 -39.10
N GLU A 35 -4.81 26.08 -39.74
CA GLU A 35 -4.53 26.32 -41.18
C GLU A 35 -3.17 25.72 -41.63
N ASP A 36 -3.28 24.79 -42.57
CA ASP A 36 -2.46 24.46 -43.75
C ASP A 36 -0.91 24.49 -43.80
N HIS A 37 -0.40 23.32 -44.22
CA HIS A 37 0.71 23.04 -45.15
C HIS A 37 2.08 23.72 -44.95
N LYS A 38 3.10 22.90 -44.63
CA LYS A 38 4.16 22.51 -45.60
C LYS A 38 5.17 21.51 -45.00
N ASP A 39 5.46 20.53 -45.85
CA ASP A 39 6.48 19.49 -45.78
C ASP A 39 7.91 20.07 -45.76
N ILE A 40 8.71 19.86 -44.70
CA ILE A 40 10.18 20.02 -44.71
C ILE A 40 10.85 19.04 -43.73
N GLN A 41 11.32 17.92 -44.30
CA GLN A 41 12.62 17.26 -44.11
C GLN A 41 13.10 16.84 -42.71
N ALA A 42 13.48 15.56 -42.66
CA ALA A 42 14.35 14.91 -41.69
C ALA A 42 15.55 15.78 -41.30
N LYS A 43 15.48 16.39 -40.11
CA LYS A 43 16.65 16.98 -39.46
C LYS A 43 17.39 15.88 -38.69
N ARG A 44 18.52 15.48 -39.27
CA ARG A 44 19.64 14.77 -38.65
C ARG A 44 19.75 15.08 -37.16
N THR A 45 19.71 14.04 -36.34
CA THR A 45 20.20 14.04 -34.96
C THR A 45 21.61 14.62 -34.99
N LYS A 46 21.76 15.86 -34.51
CA LYS A 46 23.07 16.42 -34.21
C LYS A 46 23.69 15.50 -33.16
N THR A 47 24.79 14.84 -33.53
CA THR A 47 25.76 14.35 -32.57
C THR A 47 26.08 15.52 -31.64
N ILE A 48 25.66 15.40 -30.39
CA ILE A 48 26.06 16.32 -29.33
C ILE A 48 27.54 15.99 -29.10
N GLU A 49 28.42 16.83 -29.63
CA GLU A 49 29.80 16.87 -29.13
C GLU A 49 29.73 17.21 -27.63
N PRO A 50 30.51 16.54 -26.78
CA PRO A 50 30.50 16.84 -25.36
C PRO A 50 31.00 18.27 -25.18
N ASP A 51 30.10 19.16 -24.80
CA ASP A 51 30.43 20.50 -24.35
C ASP A 51 31.25 20.35 -23.05
N ASP A 52 32.45 20.93 -23.02
CA ASP A 52 33.43 20.88 -21.91
C ASP A 52 32.90 21.47 -20.58
N GLY A 53 31.64 21.90 -20.54
CA GLY A 53 30.92 22.37 -19.35
C GLY A 53 30.22 21.28 -18.51
N ALA A 54 30.20 20.02 -18.95
CA ALA A 54 29.59 18.91 -18.18
C ALA A 54 30.40 18.48 -16.94
N SER A 55 31.52 19.14 -16.67
CA SER A 55 32.56 18.70 -15.74
C SER A 55 32.37 19.12 -14.26
N ASN A 56 31.28 19.80 -13.90
CA ASN A 56 31.07 20.32 -12.54
C ASN A 56 29.70 20.02 -11.91
N ILE A 57 28.95 19.05 -12.42
CA ILE A 57 27.71 18.60 -11.74
C ILE A 57 28.12 17.57 -10.68
N SER A 58 27.79 17.83 -9.41
CA SER A 58 28.09 16.89 -8.33
C SER A 58 27.27 15.60 -8.50
N VAL A 59 27.74 14.51 -7.90
CA VAL A 59 27.01 13.23 -7.94
C VAL A 59 25.62 13.38 -7.29
N GLU A 60 25.54 14.18 -6.22
CA GLU A 60 24.32 14.54 -5.53
C GLU A 60 23.35 15.30 -6.45
N ASP A 61 23.82 16.31 -7.20
CA ASP A 61 22.98 17.06 -8.14
C ASP A 61 22.46 16.15 -9.27
N VAL A 62 23.25 15.16 -9.71
CA VAL A 62 22.78 14.16 -10.68
C VAL A 62 21.66 13.31 -10.08
N PHE A 63 21.78 12.87 -8.83
CA PHE A 63 20.72 12.09 -8.18
C PHE A 63 19.44 12.89 -7.97
N ASP A 64 19.53 14.19 -7.70
CA ASP A 64 18.37 15.08 -7.56
C ASP A 64 17.61 15.27 -8.88
N LEU A 65 18.30 15.15 -10.02
CA LEU A 65 17.73 15.29 -11.36
C LEU A 65 17.21 13.96 -11.94
N VAL A 66 17.63 12.82 -11.38
CA VAL A 66 17.32 11.49 -11.92
C VAL A 66 16.12 10.89 -11.21
N SER A 67 15.07 10.58 -11.99
CA SER A 67 13.92 9.85 -11.44
C SER A 67 14.33 8.44 -10.96
N PHE A 68 13.61 7.92 -9.97
CA PHE A 68 13.83 6.56 -9.47
C PHE A 68 13.73 5.49 -10.58
N SER A 69 12.85 5.70 -11.56
CA SER A 69 12.72 4.80 -12.71
C SER A 69 13.97 4.80 -13.61
N ALA A 70 14.55 5.98 -13.82
CA ALA A 70 15.79 6.13 -14.57
C ALA A 70 16.97 5.53 -13.80
N LEU A 71 17.03 5.75 -12.48
CA LEU A 71 18.03 5.14 -11.61
C LEU A 71 17.99 3.60 -11.69
N LYS A 72 16.80 3.00 -11.60
CA LYS A 72 16.64 1.55 -11.79
C LYS A 72 17.15 1.06 -13.14
N SER A 73 16.86 1.80 -14.22
CA SER A 73 17.34 1.46 -15.57
C SER A 73 18.86 1.56 -15.68
N ILE A 74 19.48 2.57 -15.07
CA ILE A 74 20.93 2.74 -15.03
C ILE A 74 21.58 1.58 -14.27
N CYS A 75 21.07 1.26 -13.07
CA CYS A 75 21.57 0.12 -12.29
C CYS A 75 21.42 -1.21 -13.06
N ALA A 76 20.29 -1.42 -13.75
CA ALA A 76 20.09 -2.62 -14.56
C ALA A 76 21.13 -2.73 -15.69
N LYS A 77 21.39 -1.64 -16.42
CA LYS A 77 22.43 -1.60 -17.46
C LYS A 77 23.83 -1.88 -16.90
N LEU A 78 24.15 -1.34 -15.73
CA LEU A 78 25.43 -1.59 -15.05
C LEU A 78 25.56 -3.04 -14.55
N LEU A 79 24.45 -3.67 -14.14
CA LEU A 79 24.44 -5.08 -13.73
C LEU A 79 24.57 -6.04 -14.92
N ASP A 80 24.10 -5.65 -16.10
CA ASP A 80 24.23 -6.39 -17.36
C ASP A 80 25.60 -6.20 -18.03
N ASP A 81 26.36 -5.19 -17.61
CA ASP A 81 27.72 -4.96 -18.09
C ASP A 81 28.64 -6.11 -17.63
N LYS A 82 29.23 -6.81 -18.61
CA LYS A 82 30.14 -7.94 -18.39
C LYS A 82 31.58 -7.52 -18.12
N THR A 83 31.88 -6.22 -18.13
CA THR A 83 33.21 -5.70 -17.82
C THR A 83 33.53 -5.82 -16.31
N ALA A 84 34.79 -5.58 -15.96
CA ALA A 84 35.23 -5.55 -14.56
C ALA A 84 34.45 -4.51 -13.72
N SER A 85 34.00 -3.40 -14.33
CA SER A 85 33.21 -2.38 -13.65
C SER A 85 31.82 -2.88 -13.29
N GLY A 86 31.14 -3.61 -14.18
CA GLY A 86 29.85 -4.25 -13.89
C GLY A 86 29.96 -5.35 -12.84
N ALA A 87 31.04 -6.14 -12.89
CA ALA A 87 31.32 -7.15 -11.87
C ALA A 87 31.55 -6.54 -10.47
N LYS A 88 32.34 -5.45 -10.38
CA LYS A 88 32.60 -4.74 -9.13
C LYS A 88 31.34 -4.06 -8.58
N PHE A 89 30.54 -3.43 -9.44
CA PHE A 89 29.25 -2.84 -9.04
C PHE A 89 28.29 -3.90 -8.49
N ARG A 90 28.24 -5.08 -9.12
CA ARG A 90 27.45 -6.22 -8.64
C ARG A 90 27.95 -6.71 -7.27
N GLU A 91 29.27 -6.83 -7.08
CA GLU A 91 29.85 -7.24 -5.80
C GLU A 91 29.53 -6.23 -4.69
N GLU A 92 29.70 -4.93 -4.94
CA GLU A 92 29.36 -3.86 -3.99
C GLU A 92 27.86 -3.88 -3.65
N LEU A 93 26.97 -3.98 -4.65
CA LEU A 93 25.53 -4.11 -4.43
C LEU A 93 25.20 -5.31 -3.55
N LEU A 94 25.74 -6.49 -3.89
CA LEU A 94 25.52 -7.72 -3.14
C LEU A 94 26.06 -7.63 -1.70
N SER A 95 27.20 -6.95 -1.51
CA SER A 95 27.80 -6.75 -0.19
C SER A 95 26.90 -5.92 0.73
N CYS A 96 26.17 -4.94 0.19
CA CYS A 96 25.20 -4.15 0.95
C CYS A 96 23.81 -4.82 1.04
N THR A 97 23.54 -5.82 0.20
CA THR A 97 22.19 -6.39 0.06
C THR A 97 21.73 -7.14 1.32
N GLN A 98 22.63 -7.80 2.06
CA GLN A 98 22.22 -8.53 3.26
C GLN A 98 21.68 -7.61 4.35
N ASP A 99 22.38 -6.53 4.65
CA ASP A 99 21.94 -5.54 5.66
C ASP A 99 20.68 -4.79 5.19
N ILE A 100 20.62 -4.43 3.90
CA ILE A 100 19.45 -3.78 3.30
C ILE A 100 18.23 -4.72 3.35
N LEU A 101 18.40 -6.00 3.07
CA LEU A 101 17.32 -6.99 3.14
C LEU A 101 16.87 -7.23 4.58
N ALA A 102 17.81 -7.35 5.53
CA ALA A 102 17.48 -7.51 6.94
C ALA A 102 16.71 -6.29 7.47
N HIS A 103 17.14 -5.08 7.10
CA HIS A 103 16.43 -3.85 7.41
C HIS A 103 15.04 -3.82 6.76
N SER A 104 14.93 -4.13 5.47
CA SER A 104 13.66 -4.13 4.73
C SER A 104 12.65 -5.13 5.30
N ARG A 105 13.10 -6.32 5.72
CA ARG A 105 12.25 -7.32 6.39
C ARG A 105 11.75 -6.81 7.74
N THR A 106 12.62 -6.12 8.48
CA THR A 106 12.27 -5.53 9.78
C THR A 106 11.22 -4.43 9.61
N GLU A 107 11.41 -3.55 8.64
CA GLU A 107 10.46 -2.48 8.34
C GLU A 107 9.14 -3.03 7.79
N ALA A 108 9.15 -4.04 6.91
CA ALA A 108 7.93 -4.70 6.44
C ALA A 108 7.14 -5.34 7.60
N LYS A 109 7.83 -6.03 8.53
CA LYS A 109 7.21 -6.60 9.74
C LYS A 109 6.66 -5.51 10.66
N ARG A 110 7.38 -4.41 10.83
CA ARG A 110 6.95 -3.27 11.65
C ARG A 110 5.71 -2.62 11.06
N GLU A 111 5.70 -2.37 9.76
CA GLU A 111 4.57 -1.76 9.06
C GLU A 111 3.35 -2.68 9.05
N LYS A 112 3.54 -4.00 8.86
CA LYS A 112 2.47 -5.00 9.05
C LYS A 112 1.80 -4.85 10.42
N ASN A 113 2.61 -4.84 11.48
CA ASN A 113 2.10 -4.72 12.85
C ASN A 113 1.44 -3.35 13.08
N ALA A 114 1.98 -2.28 12.51
CA ALA A 114 1.39 -0.95 12.60
C ALA A 114 0.01 -0.87 11.92
N ILE A 115 -0.18 -1.53 10.77
CA ILE A 115 -1.47 -1.63 10.09
C ILE A 115 -2.46 -2.42 10.94
N ILE A 116 -2.05 -3.58 11.48
CA ILE A 116 -2.92 -4.40 12.34
C ILE A 116 -3.36 -3.62 13.59
N THR A 117 -2.43 -2.90 14.24
CA THR A 117 -2.76 -2.06 15.38
C THR A 117 -3.69 -0.92 14.99
N ALA A 118 -3.45 -0.25 13.86
CA ALA A 118 -4.31 0.83 13.39
C ALA A 118 -5.73 0.34 13.08
N ALA A 119 -5.88 -0.85 12.48
CA ALA A 119 -7.18 -1.47 12.28
C ALA A 119 -7.90 -1.68 13.61
N LYS A 120 -7.25 -2.32 14.59
CA LYS A 120 -7.83 -2.56 15.92
C LYS A 120 -8.23 -1.26 16.62
N THR A 121 -7.41 -0.23 16.53
CA THR A 121 -7.72 1.10 17.09
C THR A 121 -8.93 1.72 16.40
N ALA A 122 -8.99 1.69 15.07
CA ALA A 122 -10.10 2.26 14.31
C ALA A 122 -11.44 1.57 14.63
N ILE A 123 -11.43 0.24 14.74
CA ILE A 123 -12.58 -0.56 15.21
C ILE A 123 -12.98 -0.19 16.64
N HIS A 124 -12.00 -0.08 17.54
CA HIS A 124 -12.27 0.26 18.93
C HIS A 124 -12.91 1.64 19.06
N GLU A 125 -12.38 2.65 18.35
CA GLU A 125 -12.93 4.00 18.31
C GLU A 125 -14.35 4.02 17.75
N LEU A 126 -14.62 3.24 16.69
CA LEU A 126 -15.96 3.10 16.11
C LEU A 126 -16.94 2.48 17.10
N VAL A 127 -16.55 1.40 17.78
CA VAL A 127 -17.37 0.76 18.82
C VAL A 127 -17.62 1.72 19.99
N GLU A 128 -16.60 2.43 20.46
CA GLU A 128 -16.73 3.40 21.54
C GLU A 128 -17.70 4.52 21.16
N LYS A 129 -17.56 5.08 19.95
CA LYS A 129 -18.46 6.09 19.40
C LYS A 129 -19.88 5.57 19.28
N ALA A 130 -20.06 4.36 18.78
CA ALA A 130 -21.37 3.74 18.64
C ALA A 130 -22.07 3.57 20.01
N VAL A 131 -21.33 3.13 21.03
CA VAL A 131 -21.85 2.95 22.39
C VAL A 131 -22.18 4.29 23.06
N THR A 132 -21.27 5.26 22.96
CA THR A 132 -21.37 6.53 23.70
C THR A 132 -22.29 7.55 23.05
N GLU A 133 -22.26 7.67 21.71
CA GLU A 133 -22.96 8.72 20.96
C GLU A 133 -24.23 8.21 20.26
N ALA A 134 -24.25 6.94 19.86
CA ALA A 134 -25.31 6.39 19.00
C ALA A 134 -26.17 5.29 19.66
N LYS A 135 -26.12 5.18 21.01
CA LYS A 135 -26.91 4.21 21.80
C LYS A 135 -26.68 2.75 21.39
N GLY A 136 -25.41 2.40 21.13
CA GLY A 136 -25.00 1.09 20.67
C GLY A 136 -25.40 0.83 19.23
N LYS A 137 -25.32 1.85 18.36
CA LYS A 137 -25.64 1.73 16.93
C LYS A 137 -24.50 2.25 16.07
N ALA A 138 -24.21 1.58 14.97
CA ALA A 138 -23.27 2.05 13.95
C ALA A 138 -23.91 1.97 12.56
N ASP A 139 -23.47 2.82 11.64
CA ASP A 139 -23.81 2.64 10.22
C ASP A 139 -22.96 1.49 9.64
N CYS A 140 -23.52 0.77 8.67
CA CYS A 140 -22.75 -0.19 7.89
C CYS A 140 -21.51 0.44 7.24
N ASP A 141 -21.63 1.70 6.80
CA ASP A 141 -20.57 2.47 6.14
C ASP A 141 -19.44 2.92 7.09
N ASP A 142 -19.65 2.89 8.40
CA ASP A 142 -18.65 3.34 9.37
C ASP A 142 -17.40 2.41 9.33
N TRP A 143 -17.60 1.10 9.12
CA TRP A 143 -16.49 0.14 9.09
C TRP A 143 -15.60 0.30 7.85
N PRO A 144 -16.15 0.30 6.61
CA PRO A 144 -15.37 0.65 5.42
C PRO A 144 -14.65 1.97 5.59
N THR A 145 -15.32 3.02 6.08
CA THR A 145 -14.73 4.35 6.25
C THR A 145 -13.49 4.33 7.15
N ALA A 146 -13.54 3.56 8.24
CA ALA A 146 -12.44 3.42 9.18
C ALA A 146 -11.26 2.61 8.61
N LEU A 147 -11.53 1.59 7.79
CA LEU A 147 -10.51 0.62 7.35
C LEU A 147 -9.95 0.88 5.95
N TYR A 148 -10.70 1.53 5.05
CA TYR A 148 -10.26 1.86 3.68
C TYR A 148 -8.89 2.56 3.62
N PRO A 149 -8.56 3.51 4.52
CA PRO A 149 -7.26 4.16 4.53
C PRO A 149 -6.06 3.21 4.74
N LEU A 150 -6.30 1.98 5.20
CA LEU A 150 -5.25 0.97 5.41
C LEU A 150 -4.89 0.22 4.11
N LEU A 151 -5.81 0.10 3.14
CA LEU A 151 -5.57 -0.66 1.91
C LEU A 151 -4.39 -0.14 1.09
N PRO A 152 -4.17 1.18 0.91
CA PRO A 152 -2.98 1.70 0.22
C PRO A 152 -1.67 1.32 0.92
N ARG A 153 -1.65 1.24 2.26
CA ARG A 153 -0.46 0.83 3.03
C ARG A 153 -0.15 -0.64 2.84
N ILE A 154 -1.18 -1.48 2.81
CA ILE A 154 -1.06 -2.92 2.48
C ILE A 154 -0.55 -3.11 1.04
N LYS A 155 -1.05 -2.32 0.10
CA LYS A 155 -0.55 -2.32 -1.28
C LYS A 155 0.93 -1.90 -1.35
N ALA A 156 1.35 -0.92 -0.56
CA ALA A 156 2.76 -0.54 -0.46
C ALA A 156 3.63 -1.67 0.10
N LEU A 157 3.16 -2.36 1.15
CA LEU A 157 3.83 -3.57 1.69
C LEU A 157 4.01 -4.66 0.64
N ARG A 158 2.97 -4.94 -0.15
CA ARG A 158 3.05 -5.92 -1.26
C ARG A 158 4.15 -5.55 -2.24
N ASN A 159 4.31 -4.26 -2.53
CA ASN A 159 5.30 -3.75 -3.47
C ASN A 159 6.76 -3.73 -2.94
N CYS A 160 7.00 -4.07 -1.67
CA CYS A 160 8.36 -4.27 -1.15
C CYS A 160 9.07 -5.50 -1.74
N GLY A 161 8.33 -6.39 -2.43
CA GLY A 161 8.87 -7.57 -3.10
C GLY A 161 9.09 -8.78 -2.17
N SER A 162 9.23 -9.97 -2.76
CA SER A 162 9.34 -11.24 -2.03
C SER A 162 10.60 -11.38 -1.18
N LEU A 163 11.74 -10.82 -1.59
CA LEU A 163 12.99 -10.92 -0.80
C LEU A 163 12.88 -10.24 0.57
N ALA A 164 12.08 -9.18 0.65
CA ALA A 164 11.76 -8.47 1.89
C ALA A 164 10.55 -9.08 2.65
N GLY A 165 9.92 -10.13 2.11
CA GLY A 165 8.68 -10.70 2.67
C GLY A 165 7.47 -9.77 2.50
N GLY A 166 7.48 -8.89 1.50
CA GLY A 166 6.44 -7.89 1.27
C GLY A 166 5.06 -8.50 1.05
N PRO A 167 4.86 -9.35 0.02
CA PRO A 167 3.58 -10.01 -0.24
C PRO A 167 3.04 -10.83 0.95
N GLU A 168 3.88 -11.59 1.65
CA GLU A 168 3.49 -12.36 2.83
C GLU A 168 3.05 -11.45 3.99
N SER A 169 3.78 -10.35 4.21
CA SER A 169 3.44 -9.35 5.23
C SER A 169 2.13 -8.63 4.88
N ALA A 170 1.94 -8.27 3.61
CA ALA A 170 0.72 -7.65 3.11
C ALA A 170 -0.48 -8.58 3.29
N TRP A 171 -0.34 -9.86 2.94
CA TRP A 171 -1.38 -10.86 3.18
C TRP A 171 -1.77 -10.95 4.64
N GLY A 172 -0.78 -11.12 5.53
CA GLY A 172 -1.03 -11.21 6.97
C GLY A 172 -1.69 -9.96 7.56
N ALA A 173 -1.38 -8.76 7.05
CA ALA A 173 -2.10 -7.55 7.43
C ALA A 173 -3.53 -7.53 6.88
N LEU A 174 -3.72 -7.92 5.62
CA LEU A 174 -5.01 -7.86 4.94
C LEU A 174 -6.04 -8.82 5.55
N ILE A 175 -5.64 -10.05 5.90
CA ILE A 175 -6.50 -11.01 6.60
C ILE A 175 -7.00 -10.42 7.93
N GLN A 176 -6.14 -9.75 8.68
CA GLN A 176 -6.54 -9.14 9.96
C GLN A 176 -7.45 -7.93 9.78
N VAL A 177 -7.24 -7.12 8.73
CA VAL A 177 -8.14 -6.02 8.36
C VAL A 177 -9.50 -6.55 7.91
N ALA A 178 -9.51 -7.61 7.09
CA ALA A 178 -10.73 -8.27 6.65
C ALA A 178 -11.51 -8.89 7.83
N ALA A 179 -10.82 -9.59 8.74
CA ALA A 179 -11.45 -10.12 9.96
C ALA A 179 -12.08 -9.03 10.84
N SER A 180 -11.48 -7.83 10.82
CA SER A 180 -11.94 -6.70 11.65
C SER A 180 -13.26 -6.09 11.18
N CYS A 181 -13.64 -6.23 9.91
CA CYS A 181 -14.93 -5.75 9.39
C CYS A 181 -16.03 -6.82 9.40
N ILE A 182 -15.71 -8.03 9.85
CA ILE A 182 -16.65 -9.17 9.92
C ILE A 182 -17.38 -9.24 11.27
N TYR A 183 -16.89 -8.55 12.30
CA TYR A 183 -17.43 -8.66 13.67
C TYR A 183 -18.86 -8.11 13.81
N GLU A 184 -19.80 -9.06 13.88
CA GLU A 184 -21.15 -9.07 14.48
C GLU A 184 -22.08 -7.89 14.18
N TRP A 185 -22.76 -8.01 13.04
CA TRP A 185 -23.91 -7.21 12.63
C TRP A 185 -25.17 -7.50 13.47
N ASP A 186 -25.26 -8.67 14.12
CA ASP A 186 -26.45 -9.05 14.86
C ASP A 186 -26.08 -9.86 16.12
N GLY A 187 -25.92 -9.17 17.26
CA GLY A 187 -25.78 -9.82 18.57
C GLY A 187 -24.73 -9.24 19.53
N GLY A 188 -23.86 -8.34 19.08
CA GLY A 188 -22.82 -7.71 19.90
C GLY A 188 -23.29 -6.50 20.74
N TYR A 189 -22.33 -5.78 21.32
CA TYR A 189 -22.57 -4.51 22.07
C TYR A 189 -23.06 -3.35 21.18
N VAL A 190 -22.85 -3.45 19.86
CA VAL A 190 -23.24 -2.47 18.85
C VAL A 190 -24.07 -3.17 17.78
N ARG A 191 -25.21 -2.58 17.41
CA ARG A 191 -26.08 -3.04 16.33
C ARG A 191 -25.89 -2.16 15.10
N THR A 192 -25.72 -2.73 13.91
CA THR A 192 -25.70 -1.92 12.69
C THR A 192 -27.14 -1.56 12.25
N TYR A 193 -27.31 -0.40 11.62
CA TYR A 193 -28.56 -0.01 10.94
C TYR A 193 -28.32 -0.08 9.44
N GLY A 194 -29.00 -0.99 8.74
CA GLY A 194 -28.83 -1.21 7.29
C GLY A 194 -29.39 -2.58 6.89
N PHE A 195 -29.74 -2.77 5.62
CA PHE A 195 -30.20 -4.07 5.12
C PHE A 195 -28.99 -4.90 4.71
N GLY A 196 -28.44 -5.65 5.67
CA GLY A 196 -27.52 -6.75 5.41
C GLY A 196 -26.08 -6.35 5.03
N GLU A 197 -25.20 -7.34 5.15
CA GLU A 197 -23.77 -7.29 4.83
C GLU A 197 -23.43 -6.85 3.38
N THR A 198 -24.43 -6.80 2.50
CA THR A 198 -24.37 -6.41 1.07
C THR A 198 -24.02 -4.94 0.86
N ASP A 199 -24.27 -4.06 1.83
CA ASP A 199 -23.97 -2.62 1.69
C ASP A 199 -22.45 -2.32 1.76
N CYS A 200 -21.64 -3.24 2.31
CA CYS A 200 -20.18 -3.12 2.38
C CYS A 200 -19.44 -3.76 1.19
N ASP A 201 -20.15 -4.17 0.14
CA ASP A 201 -19.59 -4.95 -0.97
C ASP A 201 -18.43 -4.25 -1.69
N GLU A 202 -18.42 -2.92 -1.77
CA GLU A 202 -17.32 -2.18 -2.40
C GLU A 202 -16.00 -2.34 -1.63
N PHE A 203 -16.04 -2.36 -0.29
CA PHE A 203 -14.85 -2.59 0.52
C PHE A 203 -14.36 -4.03 0.41
N HIS A 204 -15.29 -5.00 0.51
CA HIS A 204 -14.93 -6.41 0.38
C HIS A 204 -14.41 -6.75 -1.03
N ASP A 205 -14.94 -6.13 -2.08
CA ASP A 205 -14.40 -6.24 -3.44
C ASP A 205 -13.01 -5.61 -3.57
N ALA A 206 -12.76 -4.47 -2.91
CA ALA A 206 -11.43 -3.87 -2.86
C ALA A 206 -10.42 -4.76 -2.11
N VAL A 207 -10.84 -5.40 -1.03
CA VAL A 207 -10.06 -6.39 -0.29
C VAL A 207 -9.77 -7.61 -1.16
N ASP A 208 -10.78 -8.17 -1.83
CA ASP A 208 -10.64 -9.33 -2.73
C ASP A 208 -9.66 -9.02 -3.89
N LYS A 209 -9.81 -7.87 -4.55
CA LYS A 209 -8.87 -7.43 -5.59
C LYS A 209 -7.44 -7.30 -5.06
N LEU A 210 -7.26 -6.83 -3.82
CA LEU A 210 -5.95 -6.71 -3.21
C LEU A 210 -5.36 -8.09 -2.83
N MET A 211 -6.18 -9.00 -2.29
CA MET A 211 -5.82 -10.40 -2.03
C MET A 211 -5.34 -11.08 -3.31
N LEU A 212 -6.15 -11.02 -4.38
CA LEU A 212 -5.79 -11.55 -5.70
C LEU A 212 -4.46 -10.96 -6.19
N SER A 213 -4.28 -9.64 -6.08
CA SER A 213 -3.01 -9.03 -6.52
C SER A 213 -1.80 -9.50 -5.72
N ILE A 214 -1.96 -9.84 -4.42
CA ILE A 214 -0.89 -10.44 -3.61
C ILE A 214 -0.58 -11.85 -4.12
N CYS A 215 -1.62 -12.65 -4.39
CA CYS A 215 -1.48 -13.98 -4.95
C CYS A 215 -0.78 -13.99 -6.31
N GLU A 216 -1.16 -13.07 -7.21
CA GLU A 216 -0.51 -12.88 -8.51
C GLU A 216 0.98 -12.52 -8.38
N ALA A 217 1.33 -11.65 -7.42
CA ALA A 217 2.73 -11.30 -7.17
C ALA A 217 3.55 -12.52 -6.72
N GLN A 218 3.00 -13.33 -5.84
CA GLN A 218 3.65 -14.57 -5.39
C GLN A 218 3.81 -15.58 -6.53
N LYS A 219 2.80 -15.71 -7.41
CA LYS A 219 2.90 -16.56 -8.60
C LYS A 219 3.99 -16.07 -9.56
N GLN A 220 4.07 -14.76 -9.81
CA GLN A 220 5.12 -14.16 -10.63
C GLN A 220 6.53 -14.40 -10.06
N ASP A 221 6.65 -14.41 -8.72
CA ASP A 221 7.89 -14.71 -8.00
C ASP A 221 8.18 -16.23 -7.88
N GLY A 222 7.36 -17.09 -8.51
CA GLY A 222 7.53 -18.55 -8.49
C GLY A 222 7.20 -19.21 -7.15
N LYS A 223 6.53 -18.51 -6.23
CA LYS A 223 6.18 -18.97 -4.88
C LYS A 223 4.85 -19.74 -4.86
N ILE A 224 4.70 -20.72 -5.76
CA ILE A 224 3.45 -21.49 -5.92
C ILE A 224 3.11 -22.27 -4.64
N SER A 225 4.12 -22.82 -3.93
CA SER A 225 3.89 -23.55 -2.67
C SER A 225 3.26 -22.69 -1.57
N TRP A 226 3.45 -21.36 -1.62
CA TRP A 226 2.81 -20.45 -0.66
C TRP A 226 1.33 -20.24 -0.96
N LEU A 227 0.91 -20.44 -2.23
CA LEU A 227 -0.47 -20.28 -2.69
C LEU A 227 -1.34 -21.53 -2.48
N GLN A 228 -0.80 -22.58 -1.86
CA GLN A 228 -1.54 -23.82 -1.60
C GLN A 228 -2.53 -23.67 -0.44
N ASP A 229 -3.24 -24.77 -0.13
CA ASP A 229 -4.41 -24.95 0.73
C ASP A 229 -4.60 -23.92 1.86
N SER A 230 -3.54 -23.61 2.61
CA SER A 230 -3.58 -22.63 3.70
C SER A 230 -4.17 -21.26 3.33
N ARG A 231 -3.99 -20.77 2.09
CA ARG A 231 -4.55 -19.47 1.67
C ARG A 231 -6.06 -19.55 1.44
N ARG A 232 -6.55 -20.69 0.96
CA ARG A 232 -7.99 -20.93 0.77
C ARG A 232 -8.67 -21.13 2.12
N GLU A 233 -8.05 -21.90 3.01
CA GLU A 233 -8.55 -22.08 4.39
C GLU A 233 -8.73 -20.74 5.10
N GLU A 234 -7.75 -19.83 5.01
CA GLU A 234 -7.88 -18.50 5.60
C GLU A 234 -9.01 -17.66 4.99
N ILE A 235 -9.33 -17.82 3.70
CA ILE A 235 -10.47 -17.15 3.08
C ILE A 235 -11.79 -17.81 3.52
N TRP A 236 -11.85 -19.14 3.55
CA TRP A 236 -13.03 -19.86 4.04
C TRP A 236 -13.33 -19.50 5.50
N ASP A 237 -12.31 -19.40 6.35
CA ASP A 237 -12.46 -18.93 7.73
C ASP A 237 -13.10 -17.53 7.79
N LEU A 238 -12.73 -16.62 6.88
CA LEU A 238 -13.34 -15.29 6.79
C LEU A 238 -14.80 -15.38 6.30
N GLN A 239 -15.09 -16.22 5.30
CA GLN A 239 -16.45 -16.43 4.80
C GLN A 239 -17.37 -17.07 5.85
N GLU A 240 -16.85 -17.97 6.68
CA GLU A 240 -17.60 -18.61 7.77
C GLU A 240 -17.91 -17.64 8.91
N GLN A 241 -16.99 -16.73 9.21
CA GLN A 241 -17.18 -15.69 10.22
C GLN A 241 -18.18 -14.61 9.74
N ALA A 242 -18.17 -14.29 8.44
CA ALA A 242 -19.11 -13.38 7.81
C ALA A 242 -20.44 -14.09 7.60
N LYS A 243 -21.40 -13.87 8.50
CA LYS A 243 -22.72 -14.52 8.40
C LYS A 243 -23.71 -13.62 7.69
N ASP A 244 -24.49 -14.20 6.78
CA ASP A 244 -25.63 -13.55 6.13
C ASP A 244 -26.83 -13.39 7.10
N ASP A 245 -27.89 -12.74 6.61
CA ASP A 245 -29.15 -12.52 7.34
C ASP A 245 -29.87 -13.84 7.75
N HIS A 246 -29.38 -14.99 7.30
CA HIS A 246 -29.85 -16.33 7.61
C HIS A 246 -28.85 -17.12 8.47
N ASN A 247 -27.83 -16.46 9.03
CA ASN A 247 -26.77 -17.07 9.84
C ASN A 247 -25.99 -18.16 9.07
N LYS A 248 -25.85 -18.01 7.76
CA LYS A 248 -25.04 -18.86 6.87
C LYS A 248 -23.77 -18.12 6.44
N PRO A 249 -22.68 -18.82 6.08
CA PRO A 249 -21.48 -18.19 5.55
C PRO A 249 -21.74 -17.30 4.33
N SER A 250 -21.11 -16.13 4.26
CA SER A 250 -21.12 -15.20 3.12
C SER A 250 -20.15 -15.71 2.04
N THR A 251 -20.59 -16.73 1.30
CA THR A 251 -19.78 -17.44 0.28
C THR A 251 -19.43 -16.61 -0.95
N TYR A 252 -20.05 -15.44 -1.15
CA TYR A 252 -19.75 -14.57 -2.29
C TYR A 252 -18.53 -13.65 -2.06
N ARG A 253 -18.09 -13.49 -0.80
CA ARG A 253 -16.97 -12.61 -0.46
C ARG A 253 -15.64 -13.26 -0.79
N TYR A 254 -14.70 -12.48 -1.33
CA TYR A 254 -13.35 -12.95 -1.68
C TYR A 254 -13.30 -14.04 -2.77
N GLN A 255 -14.39 -14.16 -3.55
CA GLN A 255 -14.58 -15.22 -4.52
C GLN A 255 -13.56 -15.17 -5.66
N LYS A 256 -13.12 -13.97 -6.10
CA LYS A 256 -12.15 -13.86 -7.20
C LYS A 256 -10.80 -14.43 -6.81
N THR A 257 -10.38 -14.19 -5.56
CA THR A 257 -9.15 -14.77 -5.02
C THR A 257 -9.29 -16.29 -4.87
N LEU A 258 -10.43 -16.79 -4.38
CA LEU A 258 -10.67 -18.24 -4.29
C LEU A 258 -10.60 -18.94 -5.65
N GLU A 259 -11.30 -18.43 -6.66
CA GLU A 259 -11.28 -18.98 -8.02
C GLU A 259 -9.87 -19.04 -8.59
N PHE A 260 -9.05 -18.00 -8.34
CA PHE A 260 -7.64 -18.01 -8.72
C PHE A 260 -6.85 -19.11 -8.02
N LEU A 261 -7.07 -19.33 -6.73
CA LEU A 261 -6.37 -20.34 -5.94
C LEU A 261 -6.81 -21.77 -6.29
N GLU A 262 -8.08 -21.97 -6.64
CA GLU A 262 -8.63 -23.25 -7.11
C GLU A 262 -8.06 -23.64 -8.49
N PHE A 263 -7.85 -22.65 -9.37
CA PHE A 263 -7.24 -22.90 -10.69
C PHE A 263 -5.76 -23.33 -10.61
N LEU A 264 -5.09 -23.15 -9.47
CA LEU A 264 -3.68 -23.52 -9.30
C LEU A 264 -3.47 -24.99 -8.88
N GLU A 265 -4.55 -25.73 -8.64
CA GLU A 265 -4.54 -27.18 -8.39
C GLU A 265 -4.56 -28.01 -9.67
#